data_AF-A0A3L6PQH7-F1
#
_entry.id   AF-A0A3L6PQH7-F1
#
_cell.length_a   1.000
_cell.length_b   1.000
_cell.length_c   1.000
_cell.angle_alpha   90.00
_cell.angle_beta   90.00
_cell.angle_gamma   90.00
#
_symmetry.space_group_name_H-M   'P 1'
#
loop_
_entity.id
_entity.type
_entity.pdbx_description
1 polymer ?
#
loop_
_entity_poly.entity_id
_entity_poly.type
_entity_poly.pdbx_seq_one_letter_code
_entity_poly.pdbx_strand_id
1 'polypeptide(L)'
;MAPPSSSSNLRVAIQQTASTQRLTIQPYSWYKGMGSGKPLKSGKFTLGGHLWTLVFYPGGYYPNSPYVAVFLRLENNLVMEQLRVVAALVDGGADPHSRRVHHTFRKEGEISCCFAEYARQHDIMASPGYLCGDRLVLECAVRLVEDNEELRAPAPPPSDLQRNLRRMLKGGAGADVTIVAGGRRFRAHRCVLAARLPVLRAQLCGPMRDSREVIELPDDVAPEVFAAVLHFIYGDALPAPGRGEEADDARGAQRLLAAADLYALDGLSRACQDMLCRCVTPCTAADTYALADRLNMPRVKAAVVESLAVNADGMEAVKASAGFQQLDAEDAALA
;
A
#
# COMPACT_ATOMS: atom_id res chain seq x y z
N MET A 1 35.17 -0.39 0.52
CA MET A 1 34.95 0.93 -0.10
C MET A 1 34.49 0.74 -1.54
N ALA A 2 33.19 0.88 -1.75
CA ALA A 2 32.57 1.20 -3.03
C ALA A 2 31.42 2.15 -2.66
N PRO A 3 31.31 3.35 -3.24
CA PRO A 3 30.27 4.29 -2.83
C PRO A 3 28.92 3.80 -3.36
N PRO A 4 27.83 3.89 -2.57
CA PRO A 4 26.50 3.75 -3.13
C PRO A 4 26.23 4.96 -4.03
N SER A 5 25.96 4.68 -5.30
CA SER A 5 25.47 5.61 -6.30
C SER A 5 24.10 6.15 -5.88
N SER A 6 24.10 7.31 -5.23
CA SER A 6 22.92 8.16 -5.11
C SER A 6 22.54 8.65 -6.50
N SER A 7 21.69 7.90 -7.21
CA SER A 7 20.89 8.44 -8.29
C SER A 7 19.85 9.38 -7.67
N SER A 8 20.24 10.64 -7.55
CA SER A 8 19.36 11.78 -7.31
C SER A 8 18.35 11.87 -8.46
N ASN A 9 17.22 11.16 -8.32
CA ASN A 9 16.03 11.41 -9.12
C ASN A 9 15.48 12.79 -8.73
N LEU A 10 16.01 13.84 -9.35
CA LEU A 10 15.31 15.10 -9.55
C LEU A 10 14.07 14.80 -10.40
N ARG A 11 13.03 14.27 -9.76
CA ARG A 11 11.68 14.29 -10.31
C ARG A 11 11.30 15.76 -10.40
N VAL A 12 11.49 16.36 -11.57
CA VAL A 12 10.83 17.62 -11.93
C VAL A 12 9.36 17.39 -11.63
N ALA A 13 8.84 18.11 -10.64
CA ALA A 13 7.46 17.99 -10.23
C ALA A 13 6.58 18.23 -11.46
N ILE A 14 5.91 17.17 -11.94
CA ILE A 14 4.98 17.26 -13.06
C ILE A 14 3.78 18.06 -12.53
N GLN A 15 3.78 19.38 -12.74
CA GLN A 15 2.80 20.29 -12.13
C GLN A 15 1.37 20.04 -12.62
N GLN A 16 1.19 19.42 -13.79
CA GLN A 16 -0.13 19.12 -14.34
C GLN A 16 -0.15 17.78 -15.07
N THR A 17 -0.82 16.78 -14.48
CA THR A 17 -0.97 15.42 -15.03
C THR A 17 -2.32 15.18 -15.68
N ALA A 18 -3.26 16.13 -15.60
CA ALA A 18 -4.53 16.09 -16.30
C ALA A 18 -4.92 17.47 -16.87
N SER A 19 -5.55 17.49 -18.03
CA SER A 19 -6.11 18.71 -18.64
C SER A 19 -7.35 18.39 -19.47
N THR A 20 -8.35 19.27 -19.47
CA THR A 20 -9.51 19.17 -20.35
C THR A 20 -9.38 20.23 -21.44
N GLN A 21 -9.38 19.80 -22.69
CA GLN A 21 -9.20 20.66 -23.86
C GLN A 21 -10.48 20.70 -24.67
N ARG A 22 -10.91 21.93 -25.02
CA ARG A 22 -12.12 22.15 -25.79
C ARG A 22 -11.78 22.65 -27.19
N LEU A 23 -12.22 21.93 -28.21
CA LEU A 23 -12.12 22.30 -29.61
C LEU A 23 -13.51 22.71 -30.13
N THR A 24 -13.65 23.97 -30.49
CA THR A 24 -14.88 24.52 -31.07
C THR A 24 -14.71 24.72 -32.57
N ILE A 25 -15.62 24.18 -33.36
CA ILE A 25 -15.62 24.29 -34.83
C ILE A 25 -16.92 24.98 -35.24
N GLN A 26 -16.79 26.15 -35.88
CA GLN A 26 -17.93 26.93 -36.35
C GLN A 26 -17.56 27.78 -37.57
N PRO A 27 -18.39 27.77 -38.62
CA PRO A 27 -19.50 26.85 -38.85
C PRO A 27 -19.00 25.43 -39.20
N TYR A 28 -19.56 24.40 -38.57
CA TYR A 28 -19.17 23.01 -38.85
C TYR A 28 -19.57 22.58 -40.27
N SER A 29 -20.69 23.10 -40.78
CA SER A 29 -21.21 22.83 -42.12
C SER A 29 -20.21 23.04 -43.26
N TRP A 30 -19.24 23.97 -43.12
CA TRP A 30 -18.20 24.21 -44.13
C TRP A 30 -17.22 23.05 -44.31
N TYR A 31 -17.07 22.23 -43.28
CA TYR A 31 -16.15 21.10 -43.30
C TYR A 31 -16.86 19.79 -43.67
N LYS A 32 -18.15 19.86 -44.03
CA LYS A 32 -18.92 18.75 -44.56
C LYS A 32 -18.41 18.36 -45.95
N GLY A 33 -18.22 17.06 -46.18
CA GLY A 33 -17.70 16.55 -47.46
C GLY A 33 -16.19 16.79 -47.65
N MET A 34 -15.49 17.22 -46.59
CA MET A 34 -14.03 17.20 -46.59
C MET A 34 -13.55 15.76 -46.80
N GLY A 35 -12.68 15.54 -47.79
CA GLY A 35 -12.16 14.20 -48.09
C GLY A 35 -11.41 13.58 -46.90
N SER A 36 -11.39 12.25 -46.83
CA SER A 36 -10.70 11.49 -45.78
C SER A 36 -9.24 11.90 -45.63
N GLY A 37 -8.75 11.93 -44.39
CA GLY A 37 -7.35 12.22 -44.08
C GLY A 37 -6.98 13.71 -44.04
N LYS A 38 -7.94 14.63 -44.20
CA LYS A 38 -7.73 16.08 -44.05
C LYS A 38 -8.05 16.55 -42.61
N PRO A 39 -7.05 16.95 -41.81
CA PRO A 39 -7.27 17.32 -40.41
C PRO A 39 -7.55 18.81 -40.20
N LEU A 40 -8.26 19.09 -39.12
CA LEU A 40 -8.31 20.38 -38.41
C LEU A 40 -7.54 20.23 -37.10
N LYS A 41 -6.67 21.20 -36.77
CA LYS A 41 -5.84 21.16 -35.55
C LYS A 41 -6.32 22.21 -34.55
N SER A 42 -6.31 21.85 -33.27
CA SER A 42 -6.49 22.82 -32.18
C SER A 42 -5.28 23.72 -31.98
N GLY A 43 -5.41 24.70 -31.08
CA GLY A 43 -4.24 25.30 -30.44
C GLY A 43 -3.41 24.26 -29.68
N LYS A 44 -2.12 24.55 -29.47
CA LYS A 44 -1.23 23.68 -28.70
C LYS A 44 -1.43 23.90 -27.21
N PHE A 45 -1.35 22.84 -26.41
CA PHE A 45 -1.48 22.90 -24.96
C PHE A 45 -0.40 22.06 -24.27
N THR A 46 -0.05 22.44 -23.04
CA THR A 46 1.00 21.77 -22.26
C THR A 46 0.37 20.81 -21.25
N LEU A 47 0.83 19.57 -21.21
CA LEU A 47 0.45 18.56 -20.23
C LEU A 47 1.67 17.71 -19.86
N GLY A 48 1.96 17.65 -18.57
CA GLY A 48 3.15 17.02 -17.98
C GLY A 48 4.48 17.38 -18.62
N GLY A 49 4.68 18.66 -18.95
CA GLY A 49 5.89 19.14 -19.60
C GLY A 49 5.95 18.88 -21.12
N HIS A 50 4.98 18.16 -21.68
CA HIS A 50 4.89 17.90 -23.12
C HIS A 50 3.87 18.82 -23.80
N LEU A 51 4.07 19.08 -25.09
CA LEU A 51 3.24 19.91 -25.94
C LEU A 51 2.38 19.03 -26.83
N TRP A 52 1.08 19.29 -26.82
CA TRP A 52 0.07 18.45 -27.43
C TRP A 52 -0.86 19.26 -28.34
N THR A 53 -1.44 18.59 -29.32
CA THR A 53 -2.46 19.16 -30.22
C THR A 53 -3.59 18.16 -30.43
N LEU A 54 -4.84 18.61 -30.42
CA LEU A 54 -5.98 17.81 -30.88
C LEU A 54 -6.09 17.90 -32.41
N VAL A 55 -6.32 16.77 -33.06
CA VAL A 55 -6.41 16.63 -34.51
C VAL A 55 -7.75 16.00 -34.85
N PHE A 56 -8.65 16.77 -35.45
CA PHE A 56 -9.99 16.34 -35.83
C PHE A 56 -10.08 16.10 -37.33
N TYR A 57 -10.71 15.01 -37.74
CA TYR A 57 -10.91 14.63 -39.14
C TYR A 57 -12.42 14.58 -39.44
N PRO A 58 -13.00 15.65 -40.00
CA PRO A 58 -14.42 15.70 -40.35
C PRO A 58 -14.84 14.63 -41.36
N GLY A 59 -13.95 14.28 -42.30
CA GLY A 59 -14.17 13.24 -43.31
C GLY A 59 -13.70 11.84 -42.91
N GLY A 60 -13.29 11.65 -41.66
CA GLY A 60 -12.64 10.43 -41.19
C GLY A 60 -11.15 10.35 -41.53
N TYR A 61 -10.45 9.48 -40.81
CA TYR A 61 -9.02 9.25 -41.02
C TYR A 61 -8.75 8.27 -42.17
N TYR A 62 -9.52 7.18 -42.23
CA TYR A 62 -9.41 6.17 -43.28
C TYR A 62 -10.27 6.52 -44.51
N PRO A 63 -9.85 6.11 -45.72
CA PRO A 63 -10.67 6.24 -46.92
C PRO A 63 -12.05 5.62 -46.73
N ASN A 64 -13.09 6.32 -47.17
CA ASN A 64 -14.50 5.89 -47.08
C ASN A 64 -15.02 5.59 -45.66
N SER A 65 -14.34 6.06 -44.61
CA SER A 65 -14.86 5.91 -43.24
C SER A 65 -16.14 6.74 -43.05
N PRO A 66 -17.24 6.15 -42.57
CA PRO A 66 -18.46 6.89 -42.25
C PRO A 66 -18.37 7.66 -40.93
N TYR A 67 -17.24 7.56 -40.22
CA TYR A 67 -17.01 8.18 -38.93
C TYR A 67 -16.14 9.44 -39.05
N VAL A 68 -16.33 10.37 -38.11
CA VAL A 68 -15.31 11.39 -37.83
C VAL A 68 -14.27 10.80 -36.88
N ALA A 69 -13.04 11.32 -36.94
CA ALA A 69 -11.98 10.91 -36.02
C ALA A 69 -11.44 12.08 -35.21
N VAL A 70 -11.08 11.82 -33.95
CA VAL A 70 -10.38 12.76 -33.07
C VAL A 70 -9.13 12.09 -32.54
N PHE A 71 -7.98 12.71 -32.73
CA PHE A 71 -6.72 12.20 -32.24
C PHE A 71 -5.99 13.23 -31.40
N LEU A 72 -5.13 12.74 -30.53
CA LEU A 72 -4.15 13.51 -29.79
C LEU A 72 -2.79 13.34 -30.47
N ARG A 73 -2.10 14.43 -30.76
CA ARG A 73 -0.75 14.43 -31.34
C ARG A 73 0.26 14.97 -30.33
N LEU A 74 1.36 14.26 -30.17
CA LEU A 74 2.51 14.70 -29.38
C LEU A 74 3.40 15.57 -30.28
N GLU A 75 3.54 16.86 -29.96
CA GLU A 75 4.34 17.82 -30.74
C GLU A 75 5.80 17.90 -30.28
N ASN A 76 6.11 17.52 -29.04
CA ASN A 76 7.49 17.42 -28.57
C ASN A 76 7.65 16.23 -27.59
N ASN A 77 8.82 15.60 -27.60
CA ASN A 77 9.15 14.56 -26.62
C ASN A 77 10.34 15.00 -25.76
N LEU A 78 10.09 15.92 -24.82
CA LEU A 78 11.16 16.54 -24.02
C LEU A 78 11.84 15.60 -23.01
N VAL A 79 11.25 14.43 -22.70
CA VAL A 79 11.69 13.56 -21.60
C VAL A 79 12.04 12.12 -22.06
N MET A 80 11.81 11.74 -23.32
CA MET A 80 12.15 10.41 -23.88
C MET A 80 11.70 9.19 -23.05
N GLU A 81 10.57 9.31 -22.33
CA GLU A 81 9.91 8.17 -21.68
C GLU A 81 8.67 7.76 -22.48
N GLN A 82 8.26 6.50 -22.39
CA GLN A 82 6.99 6.05 -22.96
C GLN A 82 5.85 6.74 -22.23
N LEU A 83 5.08 7.57 -22.93
CA LEU A 83 4.00 8.35 -22.33
C LEU A 83 2.68 7.64 -22.54
N ARG A 84 2.13 7.05 -21.46
CA ARG A 84 0.78 6.51 -21.48
C ARG A 84 -0.22 7.62 -21.17
N VAL A 85 -1.17 7.79 -22.08
CA VAL A 85 -2.20 8.81 -21.99
C VAL A 85 -3.57 8.14 -21.99
N VAL A 86 -4.45 8.59 -21.09
CA VAL A 86 -5.87 8.32 -21.14
C VAL A 86 -6.57 9.55 -21.68
N ALA A 87 -7.26 9.39 -22.80
CA ALA A 87 -8.13 10.41 -23.34
C ALA A 87 -9.59 9.97 -23.17
N ALA A 88 -10.47 10.91 -22.84
CA ALA A 88 -11.91 10.73 -22.79
C ALA A 88 -12.59 11.91 -23.50
N LEU A 89 -13.54 11.61 -24.38
CA LEU A 89 -14.39 12.63 -24.99
C LEU A 89 -15.68 12.76 -24.17
N VAL A 90 -15.99 13.99 -23.76
CA VAL A 90 -17.17 14.31 -22.97
C VAL A 90 -18.26 14.80 -23.92
N ASP A 91 -19.35 14.04 -24.02
CA ASP A 91 -20.50 14.42 -24.82
C ASP A 91 -21.43 15.34 -24.01
N GLY A 92 -22.04 16.32 -24.68
CA GLY A 92 -22.75 17.46 -24.07
C GLY A 92 -24.08 17.15 -23.37
N GLY A 93 -24.32 15.89 -23.00
CA GLY A 93 -25.50 15.44 -22.27
C GLY A 93 -25.14 14.27 -21.36
N ALA A 94 -25.51 14.40 -20.07
CA ALA A 94 -25.30 13.45 -18.99
C ALA A 94 -25.25 11.95 -19.42
N ASP A 95 -24.03 11.41 -19.45
CA ASP A 95 -23.52 10.03 -19.70
C ASP A 95 -24.56 8.90 -19.93
N PRO A 96 -24.33 7.98 -20.89
CA PRO A 96 -23.19 7.07 -20.79
C PRO A 96 -22.54 6.81 -22.16
N HIS A 97 -21.25 7.14 -22.29
CA HIS A 97 -20.20 6.43 -23.05
C HIS A 97 -19.03 7.40 -23.20
N SER A 98 -18.51 7.93 -22.08
CA SER A 98 -17.15 8.45 -22.07
C SER A 98 -16.20 7.33 -22.54
N ARG A 99 -15.91 7.29 -23.83
CA ARG A 99 -15.01 6.30 -24.42
C ARG A 99 -13.63 6.67 -23.92
N ARG A 100 -13.13 5.91 -22.96
CA ARG A 100 -11.77 6.06 -22.44
C ARG A 100 -10.87 5.19 -23.29
N VAL A 101 -9.80 5.78 -23.80
CA VAL A 101 -8.83 5.04 -24.61
C VAL A 101 -7.43 5.36 -24.14
N HIS A 102 -6.62 4.32 -24.10
CA HIS A 102 -5.22 4.36 -23.70
C HIS A 102 -4.36 4.37 -24.96
N HIS A 103 -3.40 5.27 -25.04
CA HIS A 103 -2.36 5.25 -26.07
C HIS A 103 -1.01 5.49 -25.44
N THR A 104 -0.02 4.72 -25.88
CA THR A 104 1.38 4.89 -25.47
C THR A 104 2.14 5.58 -26.59
N PHE A 105 2.50 6.83 -26.36
CA PHE A 105 3.34 7.60 -27.27
C PHE A 105 4.81 7.27 -27.04
N ARG A 106 5.55 7.05 -28.12
CA ARG A 106 6.97 6.65 -28.11
C ARG A 106 7.89 7.68 -28.75
N LYS A 107 7.35 8.51 -29.65
CA LYS A 107 8.16 9.50 -30.39
C LYS A 107 7.42 10.81 -30.67
N GLU A 108 8.20 11.85 -30.90
CA GLU A 108 7.70 13.14 -31.38
C GLU A 108 6.95 12.99 -32.72
N GLY A 109 5.85 13.73 -32.86
CA GLY A 109 5.00 13.72 -34.05
C GLY A 109 4.04 12.54 -34.13
N GLU A 110 4.06 11.62 -33.16
CA GLU A 110 3.13 10.49 -33.09
C GLU A 110 1.70 10.98 -32.81
N ILE A 111 0.75 10.33 -33.47
CA ILE A 111 -0.69 10.61 -33.38
C ILE A 111 -1.35 9.39 -32.76
N SER A 112 -2.19 9.58 -31.74
CA SER A 112 -2.95 8.51 -31.11
C SER A 112 -3.92 7.88 -32.10
N CYS A 113 -4.20 6.59 -31.98
CA CYS A 113 -5.33 5.96 -32.69
C CYS A 113 -6.65 5.96 -31.88
N CYS A 114 -6.70 6.70 -30.77
CA CYS A 114 -7.73 6.56 -29.73
C CYS A 114 -9.18 6.65 -30.22
N PHE A 115 -9.52 7.59 -31.11
CA PHE A 115 -10.90 7.81 -31.55
C PHE A 115 -11.03 7.87 -33.06
N ALA A 116 -10.60 6.81 -33.75
CA ALA A 116 -10.71 6.71 -35.21
C ALA A 116 -12.17 6.60 -35.69
N GLU A 117 -13.04 6.09 -34.81
CA GLU A 117 -14.48 5.91 -35.04
C GLU A 117 -15.26 6.60 -33.92
N TYR A 118 -15.11 7.93 -33.81
CA TYR A 118 -15.70 8.68 -32.71
C TYR A 118 -17.22 8.73 -32.79
N ALA A 119 -17.75 9.30 -33.87
CA ALA A 119 -19.18 9.41 -34.13
C ALA A 119 -19.42 9.33 -35.64
N ARG A 120 -20.59 8.84 -36.06
CA ARG A 120 -20.93 8.83 -37.49
C ARG A 120 -21.13 10.26 -37.96
N GLN A 121 -20.65 10.56 -39.15
CA GLN A 121 -20.79 11.90 -39.76
C GLN A 121 -22.25 12.32 -39.88
N HIS A 122 -23.14 11.36 -40.18
CA HIS A 122 -24.58 11.58 -40.21
C HIS A 122 -25.15 11.99 -38.84
N ASP A 123 -24.73 11.32 -37.77
CA ASP A 123 -25.33 11.48 -36.44
C ASP A 123 -24.98 12.83 -35.82
N ILE A 124 -23.78 13.35 -36.11
CA ILE A 124 -23.37 14.71 -35.72
C ILE A 124 -24.30 15.77 -36.34
N MET A 125 -24.70 15.56 -37.60
CA MET A 125 -25.58 16.50 -38.32
C MET A 125 -27.05 16.34 -37.92
N ALA A 126 -27.48 15.12 -37.64
CA ALA A 126 -28.88 14.78 -37.38
C ALA A 126 -29.28 15.02 -35.92
N SER A 127 -28.33 14.91 -34.98
CA SER A 127 -28.65 14.96 -33.55
C SER A 127 -28.42 16.37 -32.98
N PRO A 128 -29.43 16.99 -32.35
CA PRO A 128 -29.29 18.31 -31.71
C PRO A 128 -28.34 18.29 -30.50
N GLY A 129 -27.91 17.11 -30.04
CA GLY A 129 -26.92 16.95 -28.97
C GLY A 129 -25.49 17.33 -29.37
N TYR A 130 -25.12 17.22 -30.66
CA TYR A 130 -23.75 17.50 -31.12
C TYR A 130 -23.55 18.91 -31.68
N LEU A 131 -24.59 19.49 -32.31
CA LEU A 131 -24.53 20.79 -32.96
C LEU A 131 -25.52 21.77 -32.32
N CYS A 132 -25.01 22.88 -31.80
CA CYS A 132 -25.84 23.99 -31.35
C CYS A 132 -25.57 25.22 -32.24
N GLY A 133 -26.50 25.54 -33.16
CA GLY A 133 -26.35 26.67 -34.08
C GLY A 133 -25.13 26.55 -35.00
N ASP A 134 -24.93 25.38 -35.63
CA ASP A 134 -23.80 25.05 -36.52
C ASP A 134 -22.42 25.10 -35.85
N ARG A 135 -22.39 24.97 -34.53
CA ARG A 135 -21.18 24.91 -33.71
C ARG A 135 -21.03 23.51 -33.15
N LEU A 136 -19.95 22.84 -33.53
CA LEU A 136 -19.53 21.57 -32.94
C LEU A 136 -18.52 21.86 -31.82
N VAL A 137 -18.76 21.32 -30.63
CA VAL A 137 -17.84 21.44 -29.49
C VAL A 137 -17.38 20.04 -29.11
N LEU A 138 -16.07 19.81 -29.18
CA LEU A 138 -15.44 18.57 -28.74
C LEU A 138 -14.65 18.84 -27.47
N GLU A 139 -15.00 18.16 -26.39
CA GLU A 139 -14.29 18.29 -25.12
C GLU A 139 -13.51 17.00 -24.84
N CYS A 140 -12.18 17.11 -24.78
CA CYS A 140 -11.27 16.00 -24.59
C CYS A 140 -10.54 16.15 -23.25
N ALA A 141 -10.86 15.30 -22.29
CA ALA A 141 -10.12 15.16 -21.05
C ALA A 141 -8.93 14.24 -21.28
N VAL A 142 -7.73 14.74 -21.01
CA VAL A 142 -6.44 14.05 -21.23
C VAL A 142 -5.72 13.92 -19.90
N ARG A 143 -5.29 12.71 -19.55
CA ARG A 143 -4.54 12.42 -18.32
C ARG A 143 -3.30 11.57 -18.62
N LEU A 144 -2.18 11.91 -18.00
CA LEU A 144 -0.97 11.10 -17.96
C LEU A 144 -1.11 10.00 -16.92
N VAL A 145 -0.76 8.79 -17.32
CA VAL A 145 -0.80 7.61 -16.46
C VAL A 145 0.61 7.08 -16.31
N GLU A 146 1.12 7.06 -15.08
CA GLU A 146 2.33 6.30 -14.77
C GLU A 146 2.02 4.81 -14.93
N ASP A 147 2.98 3.99 -15.38
CA ASP A 147 2.82 2.55 -15.65
C ASP A 147 2.27 1.72 -14.46
N ASN A 148 2.09 2.32 -13.28
CA ASN A 148 1.74 1.68 -12.03
C ASN A 148 0.26 1.86 -11.57
N GLU A 149 -0.54 2.71 -12.22
CA GLU A 149 -1.86 3.09 -11.68
C GLU A 149 -3.02 2.12 -12.02
N GLU A 150 -2.95 1.33 -13.10
CA GLU A 150 -4.13 0.60 -13.61
C GLU A 150 -4.09 -0.94 -13.47
N LEU A 151 -3.15 -1.49 -12.70
CA LEU A 151 -3.22 -2.90 -12.25
C LEU A 151 -3.97 -3.09 -10.92
N ARG A 152 -4.51 -2.02 -10.31
CA ARG A 152 -5.35 -2.15 -9.11
C ARG A 152 -6.78 -2.56 -9.49
N ALA A 153 -6.98 -3.88 -9.65
CA ALA A 153 -8.28 -4.49 -9.39
C ALA A 153 -8.84 -3.97 -8.05
N PRO A 154 -10.19 -3.88 -7.87
CA PRO A 154 -10.76 -3.54 -6.57
C PRO A 154 -10.11 -4.44 -5.52
N ALA A 155 -9.57 -3.83 -4.46
CA ALA A 155 -8.87 -4.57 -3.42
C ALA A 155 -9.79 -5.71 -2.95
N PRO A 156 -9.30 -6.96 -2.89
CA PRO A 156 -10.12 -8.06 -2.42
C PRO A 156 -10.67 -7.71 -1.02
N PRO A 157 -11.88 -8.18 -0.67
CA PRO A 157 -12.42 -7.97 0.66
C PRO A 157 -11.40 -8.48 1.70
N PRO A 158 -11.28 -7.79 2.85
CA PRO A 158 -10.31 -8.18 3.87
C PRO A 158 -10.55 -9.63 4.31
N SER A 159 -9.49 -10.42 4.39
CA SER A 159 -9.56 -11.81 4.84
C SER A 159 -10.08 -11.89 6.27
N ASP A 160 -10.98 -12.83 6.52
CA ASP A 160 -11.48 -13.11 7.86
C ASP A 160 -10.88 -14.37 8.50
N LEU A 161 -9.87 -14.96 7.85
CA LEU A 161 -9.21 -16.18 8.31
C LEU A 161 -8.69 -16.06 9.76
N GLN A 162 -8.00 -14.97 10.09
CA GLN A 162 -7.48 -14.74 11.44
C GLN A 162 -8.59 -14.71 12.49
N ARG A 163 -9.72 -14.06 12.18
CA ARG A 163 -10.89 -14.01 13.07
C ARG A 163 -11.49 -15.40 13.27
N ASN A 164 -11.58 -16.18 12.19
CA ASN A 164 -12.16 -17.52 12.21
C ASN A 164 -11.26 -18.49 13.01
N LEU A 165 -9.94 -18.42 12.85
CA LEU A 165 -8.97 -19.19 13.65
C LEU A 165 -9.01 -18.83 15.14
N ARG A 166 -9.08 -17.54 15.50
CA ARG A 166 -9.25 -17.13 16.89
C ARG A 166 -10.56 -17.62 17.51
N ARG A 167 -11.66 -17.65 16.75
CA ARG A 167 -12.94 -18.22 17.19
C ARG A 167 -12.82 -19.73 17.42
N MET A 168 -12.12 -20.43 16.54
CA MET A 168 -11.84 -21.87 16.67
C MET A 168 -11.06 -22.16 17.96
N LEU A 169 -10.02 -21.36 18.25
CA LEU A 169 -9.27 -21.47 19.51
C LEU A 169 -10.16 -21.23 20.74
N LYS A 170 -10.96 -20.16 20.74
CA LYS A 170 -11.85 -19.82 21.86
C LYS A 170 -12.95 -20.86 22.10
N GLY A 171 -13.51 -21.40 21.02
CA GLY A 171 -14.58 -22.40 21.09
C GLY A 171 -14.08 -23.81 21.39
N GLY A 172 -12.81 -24.13 21.11
CA GLY A 172 -12.21 -25.44 21.33
C GLY A 172 -12.77 -26.56 20.43
N ALA A 173 -13.60 -26.22 19.44
CA ALA A 173 -14.19 -27.18 18.52
C ALA A 173 -13.12 -27.79 17.62
N GLY A 174 -12.96 -29.11 17.66
CA GLY A 174 -11.93 -29.83 16.90
C GLY A 174 -10.55 -29.85 17.56
N ALA A 175 -10.42 -29.35 18.79
CA ALA A 175 -9.14 -29.39 19.52
C ALA A 175 -8.74 -30.84 19.86
N ASP A 176 -7.58 -31.25 19.38
CA ASP A 176 -7.00 -32.61 19.41
C ASP A 176 -5.69 -32.68 20.22
N VAL A 177 -5.34 -31.60 20.92
CA VAL A 177 -4.23 -31.56 21.88
C VAL A 177 -4.51 -30.58 23.01
N THR A 178 -3.99 -30.88 24.20
CA THR A 178 -3.98 -30.01 25.37
C THR A 178 -2.54 -29.68 25.72
N ILE A 179 -2.19 -28.40 25.75
CA ILE A 179 -0.91 -27.93 26.27
C ILE A 179 -1.10 -27.52 27.73
N VAL A 180 -0.16 -27.88 28.61
CA VAL A 180 -0.18 -27.49 30.02
C VAL A 180 1.01 -26.58 30.29
N ALA A 181 0.76 -25.37 30.78
CA ALA A 181 1.79 -24.41 31.18
C ALA A 181 1.50 -23.94 32.61
N GLY A 182 2.43 -24.11 33.55
CA GLY A 182 2.23 -23.78 34.96
C GLY A 182 0.93 -24.35 35.56
N GLY A 183 0.59 -25.60 35.22
CA GLY A 183 -0.64 -26.26 35.64
C GLY A 183 -1.93 -25.81 34.90
N ARG A 184 -1.88 -24.75 34.10
CA ARG A 184 -3.02 -24.27 33.31
C ARG A 184 -3.14 -25.03 31.98
N ARG A 185 -4.35 -25.51 31.67
CA ARG A 185 -4.62 -26.32 30.47
C ARG A 185 -5.13 -25.47 29.30
N PHE A 186 -4.58 -25.68 28.11
CA PHE A 186 -4.92 -25.00 26.87
C PHE A 186 -5.28 -26.00 25.78
N ARG A 187 -6.57 -26.07 25.42
CA ARG A 187 -7.01 -26.89 24.28
C ARG A 187 -6.65 -26.20 22.97
N ALA A 188 -6.02 -26.93 22.06
CA ALA A 188 -5.52 -26.40 20.79
C ALA A 188 -5.56 -27.47 19.69
N HIS A 189 -5.10 -27.10 18.49
CA HIS A 189 -5.15 -27.91 17.28
C HIS A 189 -3.73 -28.22 16.81
N ARG A 190 -3.38 -29.50 16.73
CA ARG A 190 -2.03 -29.97 16.39
C ARG A 190 -1.56 -29.44 15.05
N CYS A 191 -2.44 -29.44 14.04
CA CYS A 191 -2.11 -28.95 12.71
C CYS A 191 -1.72 -27.46 12.69
N VAL A 192 -2.46 -26.62 13.45
CA VAL A 192 -2.17 -25.18 13.56
C VAL A 192 -0.88 -24.95 14.32
N LEU A 193 -0.71 -25.62 15.46
CA LEU A 193 0.52 -25.54 16.26
C LEU A 193 1.74 -26.01 15.45
N ALA A 194 1.67 -27.17 14.80
CA ALA A 194 2.78 -27.71 14.01
C ALA A 194 3.17 -26.85 12.80
N ALA A 195 2.20 -26.14 12.21
CA ALA A 195 2.45 -25.21 11.11
C ALA A 195 3.14 -23.92 11.58
N ARG A 196 2.97 -23.54 12.86
CA ARG A 196 3.31 -22.20 13.37
C ARG A 196 4.36 -22.22 14.48
N LEU A 197 4.61 -23.36 15.12
CA LEU A 197 5.63 -23.61 16.14
C LEU A 197 6.62 -24.65 15.61
N PRO A 198 7.71 -24.22 14.95
CA PRO A 198 8.71 -25.12 14.40
C PRO A 198 9.27 -26.07 15.46
N VAL A 199 9.51 -25.57 16.67
CA VAL A 199 10.10 -26.33 17.78
C VAL A 199 9.24 -27.52 18.24
N LEU A 200 7.91 -27.42 18.13
CA LEU A 200 6.99 -28.51 18.51
C LEU A 200 6.53 -29.35 17.32
N ARG A 201 6.92 -28.99 16.09
CA ARG A 201 6.42 -29.64 14.87
C ARG A 201 6.71 -31.15 14.85
N ALA A 202 7.90 -31.56 15.26
CA ALA A 202 8.30 -32.97 15.30
C ALA A 202 7.49 -33.76 16.33
N GLN A 203 7.23 -33.20 17.51
CA GLN A 203 6.43 -33.84 18.56
C GLN A 203 4.93 -33.90 18.20
N LEU A 204 4.44 -32.88 17.46
CA LEU A 204 3.03 -32.77 17.09
C LEU A 204 2.65 -33.62 15.87
N CYS A 205 3.51 -33.71 14.86
CA CYS A 205 3.21 -34.32 13.56
C CYS A 205 4.29 -35.28 13.02
N GLY A 206 5.40 -35.47 13.73
CA GLY A 206 6.48 -36.35 13.29
C GLY A 206 6.25 -37.83 13.61
N PRO A 207 7.15 -38.73 13.19
CA PRO A 207 7.07 -40.16 13.50
C PRO A 207 7.20 -40.47 15.00
N MET A 208 7.77 -39.54 15.78
CA MET A 208 7.79 -39.57 17.26
C MET A 208 6.54 -38.91 17.86
N ARG A 209 5.42 -38.90 17.13
CA ARG A 209 4.16 -38.32 17.58
C ARG A 209 3.83 -38.87 18.96
N ASP A 210 3.82 -38.01 19.96
CA ASP A 210 3.28 -38.38 21.27
C ASP A 210 1.83 -38.81 21.04
N SER A 211 1.54 -40.07 21.38
CA SER A 211 0.18 -40.62 21.43
C SER A 211 -0.64 -39.95 22.54
N ARG A 212 0.04 -39.22 23.43
CA ARG A 212 -0.54 -38.41 24.49
C ARG A 212 -1.30 -37.22 23.87
N GLU A 213 -2.52 -37.05 24.35
CA GLU A 213 -3.35 -35.86 24.08
C GLU A 213 -2.86 -34.63 24.87
N VAL A 214 -1.91 -34.80 25.79
CA VAL A 214 -1.42 -33.76 26.71
C VAL A 214 0.09 -33.56 26.54
N ILE A 215 0.51 -32.31 26.35
CA ILE A 215 1.91 -31.88 26.29
C ILE A 215 2.15 -30.90 27.44
N GLU A 216 3.10 -31.21 28.31
CA GLU A 216 3.50 -30.34 29.42
C GLU A 216 4.69 -29.48 28.98
N LEU A 217 4.57 -28.17 29.16
CA LEU A 217 5.67 -27.24 28.93
C LEU A 217 6.58 -27.17 30.17
N PRO A 218 7.85 -26.78 29.99
CA PRO A 218 8.75 -26.49 31.10
C PRO A 218 8.17 -25.51 32.14
N ASP A 219 8.53 -25.70 33.41
CA ASP A 219 7.96 -24.96 34.55
C ASP A 219 8.25 -23.44 34.52
N ASP A 220 9.29 -23.02 33.79
CA ASP A 220 9.66 -21.61 33.61
C ASP A 220 8.74 -20.86 32.63
N VAL A 221 7.87 -21.57 31.89
CA VAL A 221 6.89 -20.97 30.99
C VAL A 221 5.64 -20.55 31.76
N ALA A 222 5.57 -19.25 32.08
CA ALA A 222 4.38 -18.67 32.71
C ALA A 222 3.10 -18.86 31.85
N PRO A 223 1.95 -19.22 32.46
CA PRO A 223 0.70 -19.44 31.73
C PRO A 223 0.25 -18.23 30.89
N GLU A 224 0.49 -17.01 31.36
CA GLU A 224 0.12 -15.74 30.70
C GLU A 224 0.93 -15.55 29.42
N VAL A 225 2.23 -15.87 29.47
CA VAL A 225 3.14 -15.79 28.33
C VAL A 225 2.70 -16.80 27.27
N PHE A 226 2.44 -18.05 27.65
CA PHE A 226 1.98 -19.05 26.69
C PHE A 226 0.60 -18.70 26.10
N ALA A 227 -0.29 -18.07 26.87
CA ALA A 227 -1.56 -17.59 26.36
C ALA A 227 -1.40 -16.55 25.24
N ALA A 228 -0.46 -15.62 25.40
CA ALA A 228 -0.15 -14.61 24.40
C ALA A 228 0.54 -15.24 23.16
N VAL A 229 1.45 -16.20 23.36
CA VAL A 229 2.02 -17.01 22.27
C VAL A 229 0.92 -17.73 21.48
N LEU A 230 -0.03 -18.35 22.17
CA LEU A 230 -1.14 -19.05 21.54
C LEU A 230 -2.08 -18.11 20.79
N HIS A 231 -2.35 -16.92 21.35
CA HIS A 231 -3.12 -15.88 20.68
C HIS A 231 -2.43 -15.42 19.37
N PHE A 232 -1.10 -15.26 19.41
CA PHE A 232 -0.30 -14.91 18.25
C PHE A 232 -0.33 -16.03 17.18
N ILE A 233 -0.18 -17.30 17.57
CA ILE A 233 -0.22 -18.43 16.65
C ILE A 233 -1.51 -18.44 15.81
N TYR A 234 -2.65 -18.16 16.42
CA TYR A 234 -3.96 -18.21 15.77
C TYR A 234 -4.40 -16.92 15.08
N GLY A 235 -3.64 -15.83 15.19
CA GLY A 235 -4.10 -14.58 14.58
C GLY A 235 -3.07 -13.48 14.36
N ASP A 236 -1.77 -13.78 14.41
CA ASP A 236 -0.68 -12.85 14.08
C ASP A 236 -0.73 -11.51 14.82
N ALA A 237 -1.35 -11.47 16.01
CA ALA A 237 -1.36 -10.27 16.82
C ALA A 237 -1.23 -10.62 18.30
N LEU A 238 -0.58 -9.72 19.02
CA LEU A 238 -0.59 -9.72 20.48
C LEU A 238 -2.00 -9.35 20.98
N PRO A 239 -2.41 -9.85 22.16
CA PRO A 239 -3.60 -9.33 22.83
C PRO A 239 -3.45 -7.82 23.04
N ALA A 240 -4.57 -7.09 22.91
CA ALA A 240 -4.54 -5.64 23.12
C ALA A 240 -4.12 -5.34 24.57
N PRO A 241 -3.23 -4.34 24.79
CA PRO A 241 -2.90 -3.89 26.13
C PRO A 241 -4.16 -3.31 26.77
N GLY A 242 -4.62 -3.89 27.88
CA GLY A 242 -5.79 -3.37 28.57
C GLY A 242 -6.38 -4.28 29.65
N ARG A 243 -6.32 -3.75 30.89
CA ARG A 243 -7.02 -4.14 32.13
C ARG A 243 -6.33 -5.16 33.05
N GLY A 244 -5.03 -4.98 33.26
CA GLY A 244 -4.32 -5.51 34.43
C GLY A 244 -2.98 -4.79 34.52
N GLU A 245 -2.62 -4.28 35.70
CA GLU A 245 -1.42 -3.47 36.00
C GLU A 245 -0.08 -4.22 35.79
N GLU A 246 -0.08 -5.38 35.11
CA GLU A 246 1.11 -6.20 34.88
C GLU A 246 1.32 -6.54 33.39
N ALA A 247 0.47 -6.03 32.50
CA ALA A 247 0.61 -6.15 31.04
C ALA A 247 1.16 -4.88 30.36
N ASP A 248 1.38 -3.80 31.13
CA ASP A 248 1.91 -2.50 30.66
C ASP A 248 3.45 -2.38 30.81
N ASP A 249 4.11 -3.39 31.39
CA ASP A 249 5.52 -3.26 31.74
C ASP A 249 6.47 -3.79 30.66
N ALA A 250 7.64 -3.14 30.55
CA ALA A 250 8.81 -3.65 29.84
C ALA A 250 9.15 -5.12 30.23
N ARG A 251 8.79 -5.54 31.44
CA ARG A 251 8.92 -6.92 31.94
C ARG A 251 8.01 -7.91 31.21
N GLY A 252 6.78 -7.51 30.86
CA GLY A 252 5.86 -8.34 30.07
C GLY A 252 6.37 -8.54 28.65
N ALA A 253 6.86 -7.45 28.03
CA ALA A 253 7.50 -7.50 26.72
C ALA A 253 8.78 -8.34 26.72
N GLN A 254 9.60 -8.25 27.77
CA GLN A 254 10.79 -9.10 27.97
C GLN A 254 10.45 -10.59 28.00
N ARG A 255 9.45 -10.98 28.80
CA ARG A 255 9.01 -12.38 28.89
C ARG A 255 8.48 -12.89 27.55
N LEU A 256 7.76 -12.05 26.80
CA LEU A 256 7.28 -12.40 25.47
C LEU A 256 8.39 -12.48 24.42
N LEU A 257 9.40 -11.63 24.49
CA LEU A 257 10.59 -11.70 23.64
C LEU A 257 11.39 -12.99 23.92
N ALA A 258 11.61 -13.32 25.19
CA ALA A 258 12.25 -14.59 25.57
C ALA A 258 11.46 -15.81 25.06
N ALA A 259 10.13 -15.76 25.13
CA ALA A 259 9.28 -16.80 24.55
C ALA A 259 9.35 -16.84 23.02
N ALA A 260 9.43 -15.67 22.36
CA ALA A 260 9.59 -15.62 20.91
C ALA A 260 10.87 -16.33 20.46
N ASP A 261 11.97 -16.11 21.18
CA ASP A 261 13.24 -16.78 20.90
C ASP A 261 13.16 -18.28 21.21
N LEU A 262 12.62 -18.65 22.38
CA LEU A 262 12.45 -20.06 22.80
C LEU A 262 11.62 -20.87 21.79
N TYR A 263 10.55 -20.29 21.25
CA TYR A 263 9.65 -20.95 20.31
C TYR A 263 10.02 -20.72 18.83
N ALA A 264 11.11 -20.00 18.56
CA ALA A 264 11.55 -19.59 17.21
C ALA A 264 10.44 -18.89 16.40
N LEU A 265 9.81 -17.88 17.02
CA LEU A 265 8.71 -17.10 16.46
C LEU A 265 9.16 -15.67 16.10
N ASP A 266 9.86 -15.52 14.97
CA ASP A 266 10.35 -14.21 14.50
C ASP A 266 9.21 -13.17 14.32
N GLY A 267 8.03 -13.63 13.94
CA GLY A 267 6.84 -12.77 13.83
C GLY A 267 6.39 -12.22 15.19
N LEU A 268 6.49 -13.02 16.25
CA LEU A 268 6.16 -12.61 17.62
C LEU A 268 7.20 -11.60 18.13
N SER A 269 8.49 -11.87 17.90
CA SER A 269 9.58 -10.94 18.26
C SER A 269 9.38 -9.58 17.61
N ARG A 270 9.06 -9.54 16.30
CA ARG A 270 8.73 -8.29 15.60
C ARG A 270 7.49 -7.59 16.17
N ALA A 271 6.43 -8.33 16.49
CA ALA A 271 5.22 -7.76 17.08
C ALA A 271 5.50 -7.14 18.47
N CYS A 272 6.34 -7.77 19.28
CA CYS A 272 6.80 -7.23 20.56
C CYS A 272 7.62 -5.95 20.37
N GLN A 273 8.53 -5.91 19.40
CA GLN A 273 9.30 -4.71 19.07
C GLN A 273 8.41 -3.56 18.60
N ASP A 274 7.46 -3.83 17.70
CA ASP A 274 6.52 -2.80 17.22
C ASP A 274 5.61 -2.27 18.35
N MET A 275 5.26 -3.13 19.33
CA MET A 275 4.55 -2.71 20.54
C MET A 275 5.42 -1.81 21.43
N LEU A 276 6.66 -2.22 21.70
CA LEU A 276 7.61 -1.42 22.48
C LEU A 276 7.82 -0.03 21.85
N CYS A 277 7.98 0.06 20.53
CA CYS A 277 8.12 1.34 19.83
C CYS A 277 6.91 2.26 20.01
N ARG A 278 5.69 1.72 20.15
CA ARG A 278 4.45 2.51 20.33
C ARG A 278 4.21 2.94 21.78
N CYS A 279 4.80 2.22 22.73
CA CYS A 279 4.61 2.43 24.16
C CYS A 279 5.75 3.22 24.82
N VAL A 280 6.71 3.72 24.04
CA VAL A 280 7.79 4.57 24.57
C VAL A 280 7.19 5.86 25.11
N THR A 281 7.39 6.09 26.40
CA THR A 281 7.10 7.34 27.10
C THR A 281 8.39 7.87 27.73
N PRO A 282 8.47 9.16 28.11
CA PRO A 282 9.67 9.69 28.75
C PRO A 282 10.11 8.89 30.00
N CYS A 283 9.14 8.39 30.78
CA CYS A 283 9.41 7.57 31.96
C CYS A 283 9.87 6.13 31.66
N THR A 284 9.56 5.57 30.48
CA THR A 284 9.94 4.19 30.10
C THR A 284 11.08 4.13 29.10
N ALA A 285 11.53 5.28 28.57
CA ALA A 285 12.54 5.37 27.52
C ALA A 285 13.88 4.76 27.94
N ALA A 286 14.36 5.03 29.16
CA ALA A 286 15.62 4.51 29.67
C ALA A 286 15.61 2.97 29.77
N ASP A 287 14.59 2.40 30.41
CA ASP A 287 14.44 0.95 30.57
C ASP A 287 14.25 0.24 29.22
N THR A 288 13.49 0.86 28.31
CA THR A 288 13.25 0.34 26.95
C THR A 288 14.53 0.39 26.11
N TYR A 289 15.33 1.44 26.25
CA TYR A 289 16.63 1.55 25.58
C TYR A 289 17.62 0.50 26.10
N ALA A 290 17.76 0.35 27.42
CA ALA A 290 18.63 -0.65 28.03
C ALA A 290 18.24 -2.08 27.61
N LEU A 291 16.93 -2.36 27.58
CA LEU A 291 16.41 -3.61 27.05
C LEU A 291 16.78 -3.81 25.58
N ALA A 292 16.58 -2.78 24.75
CA ALA A 292 16.88 -2.83 23.32
C ALA A 292 18.39 -2.96 23.05
N ASP A 293 19.24 -2.45 23.94
CA ASP A 293 20.69 -2.65 23.90
C ASP A 293 21.08 -4.09 24.18
N ARG A 294 20.66 -4.60 25.33
CA ARG A 294 20.96 -5.97 25.76
C ARG A 294 20.50 -7.04 24.78
N LEU A 295 19.33 -6.85 24.15
CA LEU A 295 18.76 -7.82 23.18
C LEU A 295 19.09 -7.49 21.73
N ASN A 296 19.97 -6.50 21.47
CA ASN A 296 20.37 -6.07 20.14
C ASN A 296 19.18 -5.78 19.19
N MET A 297 18.25 -4.91 19.63
CA MET A 297 17.04 -4.52 18.92
C MET A 297 17.18 -3.10 18.31
N PRO A 298 17.84 -2.93 17.15
CA PRO A 298 18.19 -1.61 16.61
C PRO A 298 16.98 -0.74 16.27
N ARG A 299 15.86 -1.35 15.87
CA ARG A 299 14.61 -0.63 15.56
C ARG A 299 14.02 0.04 16.80
N VAL A 300 14.04 -0.66 17.94
CA VAL A 300 13.54 -0.12 19.21
C VAL A 300 14.47 0.98 19.73
N LYS A 301 15.80 0.79 19.63
CA LYS A 301 16.78 1.84 19.95
C LYS A 301 16.53 3.13 19.18
N ALA A 302 16.37 3.03 17.86
CA ALA A 302 16.13 4.17 17.00
C ALA A 302 14.81 4.89 17.36
N ALA A 303 13.74 4.13 17.62
CA ALA A 303 12.45 4.70 18.04
C ALA A 303 12.54 5.43 19.38
N VAL A 304 13.30 4.90 20.34
CA VAL A 304 13.54 5.59 21.62
C VAL A 304 14.30 6.90 21.38
N VAL A 305 15.40 6.87 20.62
CA VAL A 305 16.19 8.08 20.32
C VAL A 305 15.35 9.14 19.58
N GLU A 306 14.54 8.72 18.61
CA GLU A 306 13.64 9.62 17.88
C GLU A 306 12.58 10.24 18.81
N SER A 307 12.00 9.45 19.72
CA SER A 307 11.02 9.96 20.70
C SER A 307 11.63 11.01 21.65
N LEU A 308 12.91 10.85 21.99
CA LEU A 308 13.67 11.78 22.83
C LEU A 308 14.06 13.07 22.08
N ALA A 309 14.32 12.96 20.77
CA ALA A 309 14.72 14.09 19.94
C ALA A 309 13.58 15.10 19.71
N VAL A 310 12.32 14.67 19.82
CA VAL A 310 11.13 15.50 19.53
C VAL A 310 10.75 16.40 20.71
N ASN A 311 11.14 16.09 21.96
CA ASN A 311 10.71 16.84 23.15
C ASN A 311 11.89 17.19 24.10
N ALA A 312 12.27 18.47 24.18
CA ALA A 312 13.26 18.96 25.14
C ALA A 312 12.83 18.70 26.60
N ASP A 313 11.54 18.88 26.91
CA ASP A 313 10.95 18.54 28.22
C ASP A 313 10.94 17.03 28.48
N GLY A 314 10.91 16.23 27.42
CA GLY A 314 10.99 14.77 27.48
C GLY A 314 12.35 14.30 27.96
N MET A 315 13.44 14.94 27.51
CA MET A 315 14.80 14.61 27.94
C MET A 315 15.00 14.86 29.44
N GLU A 316 14.47 15.97 29.98
CA GLU A 316 14.53 16.24 31.43
C GLU A 316 13.69 15.25 32.24
N ALA A 317 12.51 14.87 31.73
CA ALA A 317 11.69 13.83 32.35
C ALA A 317 12.37 12.44 32.35
N VAL A 318 13.16 12.14 31.31
CA VAL A 318 13.93 10.89 31.22
C VAL A 318 15.08 10.88 32.22
N LYS A 319 15.84 11.98 32.34
CA LYS A 319 16.91 12.11 33.35
C LYS A 319 16.37 11.99 34.78
N ALA A 320 15.14 12.48 35.01
CA ALA A 320 14.46 12.36 36.30
C ALA A 320 13.85 10.97 36.54
N SER A 321 13.82 10.07 35.54
CA SER A 321 13.25 8.72 35.67
C SER A 321 14.15 7.79 36.49
N ALA A 322 13.53 6.86 37.21
CA ALA A 322 14.26 5.86 37.99
C ALA A 322 15.15 4.97 37.10
N GLY A 323 14.70 4.64 35.88
CA GLY A 323 15.46 3.85 34.92
C GLY A 323 16.76 4.52 34.48
N PHE A 324 16.74 5.84 34.25
CA PHE A 324 17.96 6.58 33.90
C PHE A 324 18.95 6.66 35.07
N GLN A 325 18.46 6.90 36.30
CA GLN A 325 19.32 6.93 37.49
C GLN A 325 19.99 5.58 37.77
N GLN A 326 19.31 4.47 37.49
CA GLN A 326 19.90 3.13 37.60
C GLN A 326 21.00 2.91 36.56
N LEU A 327 20.76 3.31 35.30
CA LEU A 327 21.77 3.19 34.24
C LEU A 327 23.00 4.06 34.52
N ASP A 328 22.82 5.29 34.98
CA ASP A 328 23.92 6.20 35.33
C ASP A 328 24.76 5.65 36.49
N ALA A 329 24.11 5.03 37.49
CA ALA A 329 24.79 4.36 38.59
C ALA A 329 25.53 3.08 38.18
N GLU A 330 24.98 2.30 37.23
CA GLU A 330 25.62 1.10 36.69
C GLU A 330 26.84 1.45 35.83
N ASP A 331 26.75 2.46 34.96
CA ASP A 331 27.88 2.96 34.15
C ASP A 331 28.99 3.55 35.05
N ALA A 332 28.63 4.27 36.11
CA ALA A 332 29.59 4.80 37.07
C ALA A 332 30.28 3.71 37.92
N ALA A 333 29.66 2.53 38.07
CA ALA A 333 30.26 1.39 38.75
C ALA A 333 31.17 0.54 37.84
N LEU A 334 31.06 0.70 36.52
CA LEU A 334 31.86 0.03 35.49
C LEU A 334 33.09 0.85 35.05
N ALA A 335 33.17 2.13 35.45
CA ALA A 335 34.26 3.07 35.15
C ALA A 335 35.31 3.13 36.27
#